data_AF-A0AAD4C3F0-F1
#
_entry.id   AF-A0AAD4C3F0-F1
#
_cell.length_a   1.000
_cell.length_b   1.000
_cell.length_c   1.000
_cell.angle_alpha   90.00
_cell.angle_beta   90.00
_cell.angle_gamma   90.00
#
_symmetry.space_group_name_H-M   'P 1'
#
loop_
_entity.id
_entity.type
_entity.pdbx_description
1 polymer ?
#
loop_
_entity_poly.entity_id
_entity_poly.type
_entity_poly.pdbx_seq_one_letter_code
_entity_poly.pdbx_strand_id
1 'polypeptide(L)'
;MSSPTIDPSIVQQFEAFHSEMESLKAQEDTCVLLPTFDGDIAFALGAIIRTQCQRSYTRPGTHPDDMHWVKRKEGVVLQWGMSTTRMRAQMERSTSRYTPAQEALKTWHEITDSSVYACHGGGFPVRVKNVDHGVIVNGIQEYLANIDD
;
A
#
# COMPACT_ATOMS: atom_id res chain seq x y z
N MET A 1 -39.06 17.76 -18.65
CA MET A 1 -37.59 17.60 -18.74
C MET A 1 -37.29 16.16 -18.41
N SER A 2 -36.75 15.35 -19.33
CA SER A 2 -36.34 13.98 -18.98
C SER A 2 -35.21 14.04 -17.96
N SER A 3 -35.30 13.23 -16.91
CA SER A 3 -34.22 13.09 -15.96
C SER A 3 -32.93 12.66 -16.68
N PRO A 4 -31.76 13.23 -16.32
CA PRO A 4 -30.50 12.76 -16.86
C PRO A 4 -30.34 11.28 -16.50
N THR A 5 -30.09 10.45 -17.51
CA THR A 5 -29.81 9.02 -17.34
C THR A 5 -28.30 8.86 -17.20
N ILE A 6 -27.85 8.27 -16.10
CA ILE A 6 -26.42 7.98 -15.88
C ILE A 6 -26.03 6.77 -16.74
N ASP A 7 -24.90 6.85 -17.43
CA ASP A 7 -24.34 5.75 -18.20
C ASP A 7 -24.10 4.52 -17.30
N PRO A 8 -24.71 3.35 -17.60
CA PRO A 8 -24.51 2.13 -16.81
C PRO A 8 -23.04 1.71 -16.65
N SER A 9 -22.19 2.04 -17.62
CA SER A 9 -20.75 1.74 -17.54
C SER A 9 -20.04 2.51 -16.42
N ILE A 10 -20.50 3.74 -16.12
CA ILE A 10 -19.99 4.54 -15.00
C ILE A 10 -20.40 3.91 -13.67
N VAL A 11 -21.64 3.41 -13.57
CA VAL A 11 -22.15 2.71 -12.38
C VAL A 11 -21.34 1.44 -12.13
N GLN A 12 -21.14 0.62 -13.16
CA GLN A 12 -20.36 -0.62 -13.05
C GLN A 12 -18.90 -0.36 -12.64
N GLN A 13 -18.27 0.67 -13.21
CA GLN A 13 -16.92 1.07 -12.80
C GLN A 13 -16.90 1.51 -11.33
N PHE A 14 -17.91 2.25 -10.86
CA PHE A 14 -18.05 2.67 -9.46
C PHE A 14 -18.16 1.49 -8.50
N GLU A 15 -19.06 0.56 -8.79
CA GLU A 15 -19.28 -0.65 -7.99
C GLU A 15 -18.01 -1.51 -7.91
N ALA A 16 -17.32 -1.71 -9.04
CA ALA A 16 -16.10 -2.51 -9.09
C ALA A 16 -15.00 -1.95 -8.16
N PHE A 17 -14.81 -0.64 -8.15
CA PHE A 17 -13.83 -0.02 -7.25
C PHE A 17 -14.25 0.01 -5.81
N HIS A 18 -15.53 0.26 -5.54
CA HIS A 18 -16.02 0.17 -4.17
C HIS A 18 -15.76 -1.23 -3.61
N SER A 19 -16.05 -2.27 -4.41
CA SER A 19 -15.73 -3.67 -4.08
C SER A 19 -14.22 -3.90 -3.86
N GLU A 20 -13.37 -3.38 -4.74
CA GLU A 20 -11.91 -3.47 -4.60
C GLU A 20 -11.40 -2.77 -3.32
N MET A 21 -11.88 -1.56 -3.03
CA MET A 21 -11.50 -0.81 -1.83
C MET A 21 -11.95 -1.51 -0.55
N GLU A 22 -13.18 -2.02 -0.53
CA GLU A 22 -13.68 -2.81 0.59
C GLU A 22 -12.87 -4.10 0.76
N SER A 23 -12.47 -4.75 -0.33
CA SER A 23 -11.63 -5.95 -0.26
C SER A 23 -10.24 -5.65 0.33
N LEU A 24 -9.57 -4.58 -0.13
CA LEU A 24 -8.27 -4.17 0.39
C LEU A 24 -8.35 -3.76 1.85
N LYS A 25 -9.40 -3.01 2.23
CA LYS A 25 -9.65 -2.61 3.61
C LYS A 25 -9.95 -3.83 4.49
N ALA A 26 -10.79 -4.75 4.03
CA ALA A 26 -11.08 -5.97 4.77
C ALA A 26 -9.80 -6.80 4.98
N GLN A 27 -8.95 -6.94 3.96
CA GLN A 27 -7.65 -7.59 4.11
C GLN A 27 -6.78 -6.89 5.16
N GLU A 28 -6.68 -5.56 5.11
CA GLU A 28 -6.00 -4.75 6.13
C GLU A 28 -6.55 -4.99 7.54
N ASP A 29 -7.87 -5.06 7.66
CA ASP A 29 -8.58 -5.30 8.92
C ASP A 29 -8.44 -6.76 9.42
N THR A 30 -8.16 -7.72 8.53
CA THR A 30 -7.82 -9.11 8.95
C THR A 30 -6.40 -9.26 9.47
N CYS A 31 -5.48 -8.37 9.09
CA CYS A 31 -4.12 -8.34 9.63
C CYS A 31 -4.01 -7.56 10.95
N VAL A 32 -5.16 -7.30 11.57
CA VAL A 32 -5.29 -6.73 12.90
C VAL A 32 -5.25 -7.85 13.92
N LEU A 33 -4.83 -7.51 15.14
CA LEU A 33 -5.12 -8.20 16.39
C LEU A 33 -3.95 -8.99 16.98
N LEU A 34 -2.71 -8.53 16.80
CA LEU A 34 -1.71 -8.87 17.81
C LEU A 34 -2.19 -8.30 19.16
N PRO A 35 -2.37 -9.13 20.21
CA PRO A 35 -2.81 -8.64 21.52
C PRO A 35 -1.82 -7.64 22.13
N THR A 36 -0.54 -7.83 21.82
CA THR A 36 0.60 -7.00 22.21
C THR A 36 1.59 -6.94 21.05
N PHE A 37 2.54 -6.01 21.10
CA PHE A 37 3.67 -6.00 20.17
C PHE A 37 4.93 -5.67 20.95
N ASP A 38 5.69 -6.70 21.29
CA ASP A 38 6.97 -6.61 21.98
C ASP A 38 8.12 -7.07 21.06
N GLY A 39 9.34 -7.08 21.60
CA GLY A 39 10.54 -7.48 20.85
C GLY A 39 10.49 -8.94 20.36
N ASP A 40 9.86 -9.84 21.11
CA ASP A 40 9.76 -11.26 20.75
C ASP A 40 8.79 -11.45 19.58
N ILE A 41 7.65 -10.76 19.62
CA ILE A 41 6.69 -10.73 18.50
C ILE A 41 7.32 -10.10 17.26
N ALA A 42 8.07 -9.00 17.41
CA ALA A 42 8.76 -8.37 16.30
C ALA A 42 9.80 -9.31 15.66
N PHE A 43 10.58 -10.01 16.48
CA PHE A 43 11.55 -11.00 16.02
C PHE A 43 10.88 -12.17 15.30
N ALA A 44 9.83 -12.75 15.89
CA ALA A 44 9.09 -13.86 15.31
C ALA A 44 8.45 -13.49 13.96
N LEU A 45 7.79 -12.32 13.90
CA LEU A 45 7.19 -11.81 12.67
C LEU A 45 8.26 -11.60 11.58
N GLY A 46 9.37 -10.93 11.93
CA GLY A 46 10.49 -10.73 11.02
C GLY A 46 11.09 -12.04 10.50
N ALA A 47 11.24 -13.05 11.37
CA ALA A 47 11.74 -14.37 10.99
C ALA A 47 10.79 -15.10 10.02
N ILE A 48 9.47 -15.00 10.23
CA ILE A 48 8.46 -15.55 9.32
C ILE A 48 8.53 -14.85 7.96
N ILE A 49 8.53 -13.51 7.93
CA ILE A 49 8.62 -12.72 6.69
C ILE A 49 9.89 -13.09 5.93
N ARG A 50 11.05 -13.10 6.60
CA ARG A 50 12.32 -13.50 6.01
C ARG A 50 12.23 -14.90 5.39
N THR A 51 11.64 -15.86 6.09
CA THR A 51 11.48 -17.23 5.60
C THR A 51 10.61 -17.28 4.34
N GLN A 52 9.51 -16.52 4.30
CA GLN A 52 8.67 -16.45 3.11
C GLN A 52 9.38 -15.77 1.94
N CYS A 53 10.08 -14.66 2.19
CA CYS A 53 10.88 -14.00 1.16
C CYS A 53 11.95 -14.95 0.58
N GLN A 54 12.63 -15.74 1.41
CA GLN A 54 13.61 -16.72 0.93
C GLN A 54 13.01 -17.83 0.07
N ARG A 55 11.71 -18.14 0.24
CA ARG A 55 11.00 -19.11 -0.60
C ARG A 55 10.55 -18.49 -1.93
N SER A 56 10.10 -17.23 -1.90
CA SER A 56 9.55 -16.54 -3.06
C SER A 56 10.60 -15.87 -3.94
N TYR A 57 11.76 -15.51 -3.39
CA TYR A 57 12.85 -14.83 -4.09
C TYR A 57 14.14 -15.64 -3.99
N THR A 58 14.69 -16.02 -5.14
CA THR A 58 15.85 -16.92 -5.23
C THR A 58 17.19 -16.21 -5.26
N ARG A 59 17.21 -14.86 -5.37
CA ARG A 59 18.45 -14.07 -5.51
C ARG A 59 18.72 -13.27 -4.24
N PRO A 60 19.89 -13.44 -3.60
CA PRO A 60 20.33 -12.54 -2.54
C PRO A 60 20.72 -11.19 -3.13
N GLY A 61 20.22 -10.11 -2.52
CA GLY A 61 20.58 -8.74 -2.87
C GLY A 61 19.57 -7.75 -2.31
N THR A 62 20.05 -6.81 -1.51
CA THR A 62 19.34 -5.55 -1.20
C THR A 62 20.17 -4.43 -1.80
N HIS A 63 19.58 -3.63 -2.67
CA HIS A 63 20.23 -2.43 -3.19
C HIS A 63 20.22 -1.36 -2.08
N PRO A 64 21.26 -0.53 -1.90
CA PRO A 64 21.23 0.58 -0.95
C PRO A 64 20.01 1.51 -1.11
N ASP A 65 19.50 1.64 -2.33
CA ASP A 65 18.27 2.39 -2.64
C ASP A 65 17.00 1.78 -2.04
N ASP A 66 17.01 0.49 -1.68
CA ASP A 66 15.85 -0.18 -1.07
C ASP A 66 15.43 0.53 0.22
N MET A 67 16.39 1.10 0.97
CA MET A 67 16.11 1.82 2.21
C MET A 67 15.39 3.15 1.98
N HIS A 68 15.59 3.79 0.83
CA HIS A 68 14.83 5.00 0.50
C HIS A 68 13.37 4.63 0.19
N TRP A 69 13.12 3.50 -0.47
CA TRP A 69 11.77 3.02 -0.76
C TRP A 69 11.03 2.60 0.50
N VAL A 70 11.72 1.89 1.40
CA VAL A 70 11.21 1.52 2.73
C VAL A 70 10.68 2.74 3.48
N LYS A 71 11.49 3.81 3.58
CA LYS A 71 11.10 5.06 4.26
C LYS A 71 9.90 5.74 3.63
N ARG A 72 9.84 5.74 2.29
CA ARG A 72 8.73 6.36 1.55
C ARG A 72 7.41 5.62 1.71
N LYS A 73 7.47 4.28 1.71
CA LYS A 73 6.31 3.41 1.98
C LYS A 73 5.86 3.55 3.44
N GLU A 74 6.81 3.61 4.36
CA GLU A 74 6.57 3.89 5.78
C GLU A 74 5.81 5.21 5.97
N GLY A 75 6.23 6.29 5.32
CA GLY A 75 5.53 7.57 5.37
C GLY A 75 4.05 7.46 4.99
N VAL A 76 3.71 6.63 4.00
CA VAL A 76 2.31 6.41 3.61
C VAL A 76 1.54 5.68 4.71
N VAL A 77 2.08 4.58 5.22
CA VAL A 77 1.41 3.75 6.22
C VAL A 77 1.21 4.52 7.53
N LEU A 78 2.22 5.27 7.98
CA LEU A 78 2.13 6.06 9.22
C LEU A 78 1.15 7.23 9.09
N GLN A 79 1.17 7.93 7.96
CA GLN A 79 0.35 9.12 7.78
C GLN A 79 -1.14 8.79 7.58
N TRP A 80 -1.46 7.70 6.86
CA TRP A 80 -2.84 7.40 6.46
C TRP A 80 -3.38 6.07 6.99
N GLY A 81 -2.59 5.30 7.74
CA GLY A 81 -3.03 4.05 8.38
C GLY A 81 -3.48 2.96 7.40
N MET A 82 -3.00 3.02 6.16
CA MET A 82 -3.38 2.11 5.07
C MET A 82 -2.17 1.60 4.30
N SER A 83 -2.34 0.48 3.60
CA SER A 83 -1.28 -0.06 2.76
C SER A 83 -0.96 0.86 1.59
N THR A 84 0.27 0.77 1.10
CA THR A 84 0.70 1.51 -0.08
C THR A 84 -0.02 1.07 -1.36
N THR A 85 -0.52 -0.18 -1.39
CA THR A 85 -1.39 -0.70 -2.45
C THR A 85 -2.77 -0.04 -2.41
N ARG A 86 -3.39 0.08 -1.22
CA ARG A 86 -4.67 0.79 -1.08
C ARG A 86 -4.55 2.25 -1.45
N MET A 87 -3.48 2.91 -1.00
CA MET A 87 -3.18 4.29 -1.38
C MET A 87 -3.06 4.43 -2.91
N ARG A 88 -2.33 3.53 -3.58
CA ARG A 88 -2.20 3.53 -5.04
C ARG A 88 -3.56 3.45 -5.73
N ALA A 89 -4.37 2.47 -5.37
CA ALA A 89 -5.67 2.25 -5.99
C ALA A 89 -6.63 3.42 -5.73
N GLN A 90 -6.53 4.06 -4.56
CA GLN A 90 -7.25 5.30 -4.27
C GLN A 90 -6.80 6.44 -5.19
N MET A 91 -5.49 6.61 -5.41
CA MET A 91 -4.92 7.70 -6.22
C MET A 91 -5.11 7.51 -7.74
N GLU A 92 -4.99 6.30 -8.27
CA GLU A 92 -5.13 6.05 -9.71
C GLU A 92 -6.51 6.38 -10.25
N ARG A 93 -7.53 6.30 -9.38
CA ARG A 93 -8.91 6.61 -9.73
C ARG A 93 -9.29 8.06 -9.52
N SER A 94 -8.53 8.74 -8.69
CA SER A 94 -8.74 10.12 -8.30
C SER A 94 -8.15 11.09 -9.34
N THR A 95 -7.44 10.55 -10.34
CA THR A 95 -6.85 11.29 -11.44
C THR A 95 -7.22 10.75 -12.82
N SER A 96 -6.89 11.52 -13.86
CA SER A 96 -6.94 11.01 -15.23
C SER A 96 -5.98 9.82 -15.37
N ARG A 97 -6.24 8.91 -16.33
CA ARG A 97 -5.39 7.74 -16.62
C ARG A 97 -3.92 8.07 -16.94
N TYR A 98 -3.60 9.36 -17.11
CA TYR A 98 -2.27 9.86 -17.45
C TYR A 98 -1.50 10.48 -16.28
N THR A 99 -2.11 10.59 -15.10
CA THR A 99 -1.44 11.15 -13.92
C THR A 99 -0.93 10.00 -13.06
N PRO A 100 0.39 9.88 -12.82
CA PRO A 100 0.92 8.89 -11.90
C PRO A 100 0.33 9.07 -10.50
N ALA A 101 0.07 7.97 -9.78
CA ALA A 101 -0.44 8.00 -8.41
C ALA A 101 0.38 8.90 -7.46
N GLN A 102 1.67 9.06 -7.76
CA GLN A 102 2.60 9.92 -7.03
C GLN A 102 2.31 11.43 -7.18
N GLU A 103 1.79 11.85 -8.33
CA GLU A 103 1.37 13.22 -8.59
C GLU A 103 -0.03 13.47 -8.04
N ALA A 104 -0.92 12.47 -8.13
CA ALA A 104 -2.24 12.50 -7.53
C ALA A 104 -2.20 12.85 -6.04
N LEU A 105 -1.24 12.27 -5.30
CA LEU A 105 -1.03 12.55 -3.88
C LEU A 105 -0.93 14.05 -3.58
N LYS A 106 -0.21 14.82 -4.40
CA LYS A 106 -0.01 16.26 -4.20
C LYS A 106 -1.33 17.01 -4.21
N THR A 107 -2.19 16.69 -5.17
CA THR A 107 -3.47 17.36 -5.33
C THR A 107 -4.50 16.89 -4.31
N TRP A 108 -4.58 15.57 -4.07
CA TRP A 108 -5.62 14.99 -3.23
C TRP A 108 -5.38 15.15 -1.73
N HIS A 109 -4.12 15.22 -1.31
CA HIS A 109 -3.75 15.38 0.10
C HIS A 109 -3.06 16.72 0.39
N GLU A 110 -3.07 17.65 -0.57
CA GLU A 110 -2.50 18.99 -0.44
C GLU A 110 -1.04 18.99 0.07
N ILE A 111 -0.26 17.99 -0.34
CA ILE A 111 1.14 17.84 0.08
C ILE A 111 2.09 18.58 -0.86
N THR A 112 3.06 19.30 -0.27
CA THR A 112 4.06 20.07 -1.02
C THR A 112 5.15 19.17 -1.61
N ASP A 113 5.65 18.22 -0.83
CA ASP A 113 6.66 17.26 -1.25
C ASP A 113 6.07 15.85 -1.21
N SER A 114 5.79 15.28 -2.39
CA SER A 114 5.35 13.88 -2.47
C SER A 114 6.52 12.90 -2.54
N SER A 115 7.77 13.35 -2.74
CA SER A 115 8.93 12.45 -2.89
C SER A 115 9.20 11.63 -1.62
N VAL A 116 8.74 12.10 -0.46
CA VAL A 116 8.79 11.38 0.81
C VAL A 116 7.77 10.24 0.93
N TYR A 117 6.91 10.05 -0.06
CA TYR A 117 5.89 8.99 -0.10
C TYR A 117 6.08 8.07 -1.31
N ALA A 118 5.63 6.82 -1.21
CA ALA A 118 5.65 5.86 -2.32
C ALA A 118 4.37 5.00 -2.33
N CYS A 119 3.60 5.11 -3.41
CA CYS A 119 2.39 4.30 -3.65
C CYS A 119 2.70 3.01 -4.43
N HIS A 120 3.76 2.30 -4.05
CA HIS A 120 4.11 0.99 -4.62
C HIS A 120 3.89 -0.09 -3.58
N GLY A 121 3.48 -1.28 -4.02
CA GLY A 121 3.22 -2.41 -3.13
C GLY A 121 4.39 -2.71 -2.18
N GLY A 122 4.07 -3.15 -0.98
CA GLY A 122 5.04 -3.63 0.00
C GLY A 122 5.01 -2.92 1.35
N GLY A 123 4.34 -1.78 1.50
CA GLY A 123 4.10 -1.16 2.81
C GLY A 123 2.72 -1.53 3.33
N PHE A 124 2.64 -2.05 4.55
CA PHE A 124 1.39 -2.54 5.12
C PHE A 124 1.31 -2.32 6.66
N PRO A 125 0.15 -1.91 7.21
CA PRO A 125 -0.02 -1.67 8.64
C PRO A 125 -0.20 -2.95 9.45
N VAL A 126 0.64 -3.19 10.45
CA VAL A 126 0.44 -4.23 11.48
C VAL A 126 -0.26 -3.61 12.68
N ARG A 127 -1.52 -3.96 12.92
CA ARG A 127 -2.29 -3.33 13.99
C ARG A 127 -2.27 -4.13 15.31
N VAL A 128 -2.03 -3.40 16.39
CA VAL A 128 -2.10 -3.91 17.77
C VAL A 128 -3.43 -3.50 18.37
N LYS A 129 -4.04 -4.37 19.19
CA LYS A 129 -5.30 -4.04 19.86
C LYS A 129 -5.14 -2.77 20.68
N ASN A 130 -6.09 -1.84 20.54
CA ASN A 130 -6.15 -0.57 21.27
C ASN A 130 -4.98 0.39 20.97
N VAL A 131 -4.33 0.26 19.81
CA VAL A 131 -3.30 1.19 19.34
C VAL A 131 -3.72 1.73 17.96
N ASP A 132 -3.69 3.05 17.81
CA ASP A 132 -4.18 3.73 16.59
C ASP A 132 -3.23 3.60 15.39
N HIS A 133 -1.93 3.36 15.62
CA HIS A 133 -0.92 3.32 14.57
C HIS A 133 -0.07 2.06 14.66
N GLY A 134 -0.01 1.32 13.55
CA GLY A 134 0.61 0.01 13.43
C GLY A 134 2.09 0.03 13.06
N VAL A 135 2.73 -1.13 13.21
CA VAL A 135 4.12 -1.38 12.78
C VAL A 135 4.16 -1.65 11.28
N ILE A 136 5.24 -1.27 10.59
CA ILE A 136 5.35 -1.43 9.14
C ILE A 136 6.15 -2.68 8.81
N VAL A 137 5.55 -3.54 8.01
CA VAL A 137 6.29 -4.59 7.31
C VAL A 137 6.56 -4.09 5.90
N ASN A 138 7.84 -3.98 5.54
CA ASN A 138 8.27 -3.63 4.19
C ASN A 138 8.69 -4.90 3.43
N GLY A 139 7.88 -5.28 2.43
CA GLY A 139 8.29 -6.18 1.37
C GLY A 139 9.17 -5.44 0.35
N ILE A 140 10.24 -6.11 -0.08
CA ILE A 140 11.15 -5.63 -1.14
C ILE A 140 10.33 -5.32 -2.39
N GLN A 141 10.77 -4.31 -3.15
CA GLN A 141 10.24 -3.89 -4.45
C GLN A 141 9.65 -5.07 -5.25
N GLU A 142 8.48 -4.85 -5.87
CA GLU A 142 8.07 -5.60 -7.06
C GLU A 142 9.14 -5.36 -8.12
N TYR A 143 10.19 -6.19 -8.12
CA TYR A 143 11.20 -6.17 -9.17
C TYR A 143 10.45 -6.66 -10.41
N LEU A 144 10.02 -5.71 -11.23
CA LEU A 144 9.51 -5.99 -12.55
C LEU A 144 10.51 -6.95 -13.20
N ALA A 145 10.02 -8.12 -13.59
CA ALA A 145 10.69 -9.04 -14.48
C ALA A 145 10.82 -8.45 -15.91
N ASN A 146 11.10 -7.15 -16.03
CA ASN A 146 11.21 -6.40 -17.28
C ASN A 146 12.39 -5.41 -17.19
N ILE A 147 13.57 -5.92 -16.85
CA ILE A 147 14.83 -5.34 -17.35
C ILE A 147 15.47 -6.44 -18.18
N ASP A 148 14.81 -6.78 -19.29
CA ASP A 148 15.47 -7.40 -20.44
C ASP A 148 15.61 -6.28 -21.50
N ASP A 149 16.87 -6.08 -21.91
CA ASP A 149 17.46 -5.26 -22.98
C ASP A 149 17.40 -3.72 -22.93
#